data_AF-A0AAV0SUZ2-F1
#
_entry.id   AF-A0AAV0SUZ2-F1
#
_cell.length_a   1.000
_cell.length_b   1.000
_cell.length_c   1.000
_cell.angle_alpha   90.00
_cell.angle_beta   90.00
_cell.angle_gamma   90.00
#
_symmetry.space_group_name_H-M   'P 1'
#
loop_
_entity.id
_entity.type
_entity.pdbx_description
1 polymer ?
#
loop_
_entity_poly.entity_id
_entity_poly.type
_entity_poly.pdbx_seq_one_letter_code
_entity_poly.pdbx_strand_id
1 'polypeptide(L)' 'MANAGPDTNGNQFCFMLKAAPHLDGKHVVFGEVVEGFEVVDKMEQAGVEKDGMPLQHKVSFTNGGEFLF' A
#
# COMPACT_ATOMS: atom_id res chain seq x y z
N MET A 1 3.58 1.97 -7.46
CA MET A 1 2.30 2.37 -8.06
C MET A 1 1.59 1.15 -8.59
N ALA A 2 0.33 0.94 -8.19
CA ALA A 2 -0.50 -0.09 -8.80
C ALA A 2 -0.98 0.38 -10.18
N ASN A 3 -1.07 -0.53 -11.14
CA ASN A 3 -1.43 -0.24 -12.52
C ASN A 3 -2.09 -1.47 -13.18
N ALA A 4 -2.67 -1.28 -14.36
CA ALA A 4 -3.30 -2.29 -15.20
C ALA A 4 -2.51 -2.55 -16.51
N GLY A 5 -1.19 -2.32 -16.48
CA GLY A 5 -0.32 -2.38 -17.66
C GLY A 5 0.53 -1.11 -17.84
N PRO A 6 1.38 -1.07 -18.88
CA PRO A 6 2.24 0.08 -19.16
C PRO A 6 1.44 1.39 -19.22
N ASP A 7 1.99 2.45 -18.62
CA ASP A 7 1.43 3.81 -18.65
C ASP A 7 0.00 3.96 -18.09
N THR A 8 -0.42 3.07 -17.18
CA THR A 8 -1.74 3.13 -16.52
C THR A 8 -1.68 3.45 -15.02
N ASN A 9 -0.65 4.18 -14.58
CA ASN A 9 -0.57 4.64 -13.19
C ASN A 9 -1.70 5.65 -12.90
N GLY A 10 -2.51 5.35 -11.89
CA GLY A 10 -3.52 6.27 -11.36
C GLY A 10 -3.15 6.76 -9.95
N ASN A 11 -4.11 6.69 -9.03
CA ASN A 11 -3.92 7.05 -7.62
C ASN A 11 -3.73 5.84 -6.68
N GLN A 12 -3.80 4.61 -7.21
CA GLN A 12 -3.65 3.41 -6.40
C GLN A 12 -2.16 3.12 -6.14
N PHE A 13 -1.85 2.85 -4.88
CA PHE A 13 -0.51 2.47 -4.44
C PHE A 13 -0.58 1.29 -3.47
N CYS A 14 0.57 0.66 -3.22
CA CYS A 14 0.70 -0.47 -2.31
C CYS A 14 1.97 -0.30 -1.48
N PHE A 15 1.95 -0.79 -0.25
CA PHE A 15 3.14 -0.98 0.56
C PHE A 15 3.73 -2.35 0.29
N MET A 16 5.06 -2.42 0.18
CA MET A 16 5.77 -3.69 0.09
C MET A 16 6.13 -4.15 1.49
N LEU A 17 5.61 -5.30 1.90
CA LEU A 17 5.87 -5.89 3.22
C LEU A 17 7.11 -6.80 3.22
N LYS A 18 7.54 -7.21 2.02
CA LYS A 18 8.77 -7.99 1.75
C LYS A 18 9.29 -7.63 0.35
N ALA A 19 10.53 -8.01 0.06
CA ALA A 19 11.11 -7.86 -1.27
C ALA A 19 10.27 -8.61 -2.32
N ALA A 20 9.97 -7.95 -3.45
CA ALA A 20 9.21 -8.53 -4.55
C ALA A 20 9.87 -8.24 -5.91
N PRO A 21 11.03 -8.85 -6.20
CA PRO A 21 11.79 -8.57 -7.43
C PRO A 21 11.03 -8.91 -8.73
N HIS A 22 9.99 -9.74 -8.65
CA HIS A 22 9.13 -10.06 -9.80
C HIS A 22 8.27 -8.88 -10.29
N LEU A 23 8.19 -7.80 -9.51
CA LEU A 23 7.50 -6.55 -9.83
C LEU A 23 8.42 -5.49 -10.45
N ASP A 24 9.74 -5.73 -10.45
CA ASP A 24 10.74 -4.80 -10.98
C ASP A 24 10.47 -4.53 -12.47
N GLY A 25 10.57 -3.26 -12.87
CA GLY A 25 10.26 -2.79 -14.21
C GLY A 25 8.76 -2.78 -14.58
N LYS A 26 7.87 -3.30 -13.72
CA LYS A 26 6.40 -3.30 -13.94
C LYS A 26 5.67 -2.27 -13.10
N HIS A 27 6.18 -1.98 -11.90
CA HIS A 27 5.59 -1.03 -10.98
C HIS A 27 6.62 0.01 -10.54
N VAL A 28 6.23 1.29 -10.60
CA VAL A 28 7.11 2.39 -10.17
C VAL A 28 7.20 2.41 -8.65
N VAL A 29 8.41 2.35 -8.11
CA VAL A 29 8.72 2.64 -6.71
C VAL A 29 8.94 4.14 -6.57
N PHE A 30 8.28 4.79 -5.61
CA PHE A 30 8.26 6.25 -5.48
C PHE A 30 8.50 6.77 -4.04
N GLY A 31 8.70 5.87 -3.08
CA GLY A 31 8.95 6.25 -1.69
C GLY A 31 9.11 5.03 -0.78
N GLU A 32 9.49 5.29 0.47
CA GLU A 32 9.63 4.29 1.52
C GLU A 32 8.98 4.78 2.82
N VAL A 33 8.59 3.83 3.67
CA VAL A 33 8.10 4.13 5.02
C VAL A 33 9.31 4.43 5.89
N VAL A 34 9.35 5.64 6.46
CA VAL A 34 10.43 6.06 7.36
C VAL A 34 10.06 5.91 8.84
N GLU A 35 8.76 6.02 9.17
CA GLU A 35 8.21 5.89 10.52
C GLU A 35 6.81 5.25 10.47
N GLY A 36 6.34 4.67 11.58
CA GLY A 36 4.99 4.13 11.71
C GLY A 36 4.79 2.71 11.17
N PHE A 37 5.84 1.88 11.14
CA PHE A 37 5.77 0.47 10.69
C PHE A 37 4.73 -0.34 11.47
N GLU A 38 4.50 -0.04 12.75
CA GLU A 38 3.47 -0.71 13.56
C GLU A 38 2.04 -0.47 13.05
N VAL A 39 1.81 0.64 12.33
CA VAL A 39 0.53 0.90 11.67
C VAL A 39 0.42 0.07 10.39
N VAL A 40 1.51 -0.01 9.61
CA VAL A 40 1.60 -0.85 8.40
C VAL A 40 1.36 -2.32 8.75
N ASP A 41 1.97 -2.84 9.81
CA ASP A 41 1.79 -4.21 10.28
C ASP A 41 0.34 -4.48 10.72
N LYS A 42 -0.28 -3.55 11.44
CA LYS A 42 -1.71 -3.65 11.80
C LYS A 42 -2.61 -3.63 10.57
N MET A 43 -2.25 -2.89 9.52
CA MET A 43 -2.99 -2.91 8.26
C MET A 43 -2.86 -4.27 7.56
N GLU A 44 -1.66 -4.87 7.51
CA GLU A 44 -1.47 -6.23 6.96
C GLU A 44 -2.35 -7.26 7.70
N GLN A 45 -2.38 -7.20 9.03
CA GLN A 45 -3.15 -8.12 9.87
C GLN A 45 -4.67 -8.05 9.63
N ALA A 46 -5.19 -6.95 9.07
CA ALA A 46 -6.60 -6.85 8.68
C ALA A 46 -7.01 -7.92 7.66
N GLY A 47 -6.03 -8.42 6.89
CA GLY A 47 -6.23 -9.39 5.82
C GLY A 47 -6.67 -8.75 4.50
N VAL A 48 -7.28 -9.56 3.65
CA VAL A 48 -7.78 -9.12 2.33
C VAL A 48 -9.28 -9.29 2.32
N GLU A 49 -9.99 -8.25 1.93
CA GLU A 49 -11.42 -8.34 1.67
C GLU A 49 -11.65 -9.26 0.46
N LYS A 50 -12.42 -10.31 0.67
CA LYS A 50 -12.88 -11.23 -0.39
C LYS A 50 -14.38 -11.36 -0.28
N ASP A 51 -15.02 -11.82 -1.34
CA ASP A 51 -16.47 -12.02 -1.32
C ASP A 51 -16.88 -12.94 -0.16
N GLY A 52 -17.75 -12.44 0.71
CA GLY A 52 -18.17 -13.12 1.95
C GLY A 52 -17.15 -13.13 3.10
N MET A 53 -15.98 -12.52 2.97
CA MET A 53 -14.94 -12.42 4.01
C MET A 53 -14.50 -10.97 4.21
N PRO A 54 -15.13 -10.23 5.14
CA PRO A 54 -14.73 -8.85 5.43
C PRO A 54 -13.36 -8.81 6.12
N LEU A 55 -12.73 -7.64 6.08
CA LEU A 55 -11.54 -7.37 6.87
C LEU A 55 -11.80 -7.57 8.37
N GLN A 56 -10.78 -8.02 9.10
CA GLN A 56 -10.87 -8.18 10.56
C GLN A 56 -11.12 -6.83 11.26
N HIS A 57 -10.60 -5.75 10.68
CA HIS A 57 -10.86 -4.38 11.10
C HIS A 57 -10.80 -3.43 9.90
N LYS A 58 -11.52 -2.32 10.02
CA LYS A 58 -11.55 -1.28 8.99
C LYS A 58 -10.19 -0.58 8.90
N VAL A 59 -9.68 -0.45 7.68
CA VAL A 59 -8.51 0.39 7.36
C VAL A 59 -9.00 1.61 6.58
N SER A 60 -8.70 2.81 7.08
CA SER A 60 -9.08 4.06 6.41
C SER A 60 -8.07 5.16 6.68
N PHE A 61 -7.73 5.93 5.64
CA PHE A 61 -7.03 7.19 5.81
C PHE A 61 -7.97 8.22 6.45
N THR A 62 -7.64 8.67 7.65
CA THR A 62 -8.42 9.67 8.39
C THR A 62 -7.88 11.08 8.21
N ASN A 63 -6.59 11.22 7.91
CA ASN A 63 -5.90 12.47 7.64
C ASN A 63 -4.68 12.19 6.75
N GLY A 64 -4.11 13.23 6.14
CA GLY A 64 -2.91 13.16 5.31
C GLY A 64 -2.43 14.55 4.93
N GLY A 65 -1.13 14.69 4.71
CA GLY A 65 -0.50 15.97 4.38
C GLY A 65 0.99 15.82 4.16
N GLU A 66 1.66 16.95 4.02
CA GLU A 66 3.10 17.04 3.90
C GLU A 66 3.69 17.51 5.23
N PHE A 67 4.78 16.87 5.66
CA PHE A 67 5.60 17.39 6.74
C PHE A 67 6.51 18.48 6.17
N LEU A 68 6.11 19.73 6.36
CA LEU A 68 6.92 20.90 6.04
C LEU A 68 7.81 21.21 7.25
N PHE A 69 9.10 21.43 7.01
CA PHE A 69 10.07 21.87 8.02
C PHE A 69 9.88 23.34 8.38
#